data_AF-A0A626R1N0-F1
#
_entry.id   AF-A0A626R1N0-F1
#
_cell.length_a   1.000
_cell.length_b   1.000
_cell.length_c   1.000
_cell.angle_alpha   90.00
_cell.angle_beta   90.00
_cell.angle_gamma   90.00
#
_symmetry.space_group_name_H-M   'P 1'
#
loop_
_entity.id
_entity.type
_entity.pdbx_description
1 polymer ?
#
loop_
_entity_poly.entity_id
_entity_poly.type
_entity_poly.pdbx_seq_one_letter_code
_entity_poly.pdbx_strand_id
1 'polypeptide(L)' 'MGICPQKTIVNFASYVQELAKENKVTANRDVMSRMAVTITALTGDFVELDKIEQLLVKLKKKGILSKTEIL' A
#
# COMPACT_ATOMS: atom_id res chain seq x y z
N MET A 1 -5.37 -27.33 -12.69
CA MET A 1 -6.06 -26.04 -12.56
C MET A 1 -4.99 -24.97 -12.38
N GLY A 2 -4.70 -24.19 -13.42
CA GLY A 2 -3.74 -23.09 -13.34
C GLY A 2 -4.35 -21.94 -12.53
N ILE A 3 -3.62 -21.42 -11.54
CA ILE A 3 -4.05 -20.25 -10.79
C ILE A 3 -3.81 -19.04 -11.69
N CYS A 4 -4.88 -18.38 -12.13
CA CYS A 4 -4.76 -17.13 -12.89
C CYS A 4 -4.20 -16.05 -11.96
N PRO A 5 -3.04 -15.43 -12.26
CA PRO A 5 -2.40 -14.43 -11.39
C PRO A 5 -3.33 -13.27 -11.02
N GLN A 6 -4.24 -12.91 -11.94
CA GLN A 6 -5.25 -11.88 -11.75
C GLN A 6 -6.17 -12.14 -10.54
N LYS A 7 -6.52 -13.42 -10.29
CA LYS A 7 -7.42 -13.80 -9.19
C LYS A 7 -6.77 -13.57 -7.82
N THR A 8 -5.46 -13.81 -7.72
CA THR A 8 -4.70 -13.61 -6.48
C THR A 8 -4.52 -12.13 -6.17
N ILE A 9 -4.23 -11.30 -7.20
CA ILE A 9 -4.07 -9.85 -7.05
C ILE A 9 -5.39 -9.19 -6.60
N VAL A 10 -6.51 -9.59 -7.20
CA VAL A 10 -7.84 -9.09 -6.82
C VAL A 10 -8.18 -9.47 -5.37
N ASN A 11 -7.86 -10.70 -4.96
CA ASN A 11 -8.06 -11.15 -3.58
C ASN A 11 -7.19 -10.35 -2.59
N PHE A 12 -5.92 -10.10 -2.94
CA PHE A 12 -5.00 -9.32 -2.12
C PHE A 12 -5.44 -7.85 -1.98
N ALA A 13 -5.79 -7.20 -3.09
CA ALA A 13 -6.28 -5.82 -3.06
C ALA A 13 -7.57 -5.69 -2.22
N SER A 14 -8.46 -6.67 -2.33
CA SER A 14 -9.70 -6.70 -1.53
C SER A 14 -9.40 -6.88 -0.05
N TYR A 15 -8.50 -7.80 0.29
CA TYR A 15 -8.03 -8.00 1.68
C TYR A 15 -7.43 -6.72 2.28
N VAL A 16 -6.54 -6.03 1.55
CA VAL A 16 -5.94 -4.77 2.01
C VAL A 16 -6.99 -3.68 2.23
N GLN A 17 -8.01 -3.63 1.37
CA GLN A 17 -9.11 -2.68 1.51
C GLN A 17 -10.00 -2.98 2.72
N GLU A 18 -10.32 -4.26 2.98
CA GLU A 18 -11.09 -4.66 4.16
C GLU A 18 -10.32 -4.37 5.45
N LEU A 19 -9.05 -4.77 5.51
CA LEU A 19 -8.17 -4.51 6.64
C LEU A 19 -8.05 -3.00 6.93
N ALA A 20 -7.96 -2.18 5.88
CA ALA A 20 -7.97 -0.72 6.01
C ALA A 20 -9.29 -0.17 6.56
N LYS A 21 -10.43 -0.69 6.10
CA LYS A 21 -11.77 -0.28 6.58
C LYS A 21 -11.95 -0.60 8.06
N GLU A 22 -11.63 -1.83 8.46
CA GLU A 22 -11.72 -2.30 9.86
C GLU A 22 -10.90 -1.42 10.81
N ASN A 23 -9.73 -0.97 10.35
CA ASN A 23 -8.79 -0.19 11.15
C ASN A 23 -8.87 1.33 10.92
N LYS A 24 -9.90 1.81 10.21
CA LYS A 24 -10.13 3.23 9.89
C LYS A 24 -8.88 3.89 9.27
N VAL A 25 -8.26 3.20 8.33
CA VAL A 25 -7.11 3.68 7.55
C VAL A 25 -7.59 4.11 6.16
N THR A 26 -7.19 5.30 5.73
CA THR A 26 -7.53 5.83 4.40
C THR A 26 -6.30 5.93 3.51
N ALA A 27 -6.47 5.80 2.20
CA ALA A 27 -5.40 5.93 1.22
C ALA A 27 -4.98 7.39 0.92
N ASN A 28 -5.26 8.34 1.82
CA ASN A 28 -4.88 9.74 1.61
C ASN A 28 -3.37 9.92 1.76
N ARG A 29 -2.67 10.53 0.80
CA ARG A 29 -1.22 10.81 0.96
C ARG A 29 -0.98 11.66 2.20
N ASP A 30 -0.17 11.15 3.13
CA ASP A 30 0.29 11.94 4.28
C ASP A 30 1.48 12.84 3.88
N VAL A 31 1.87 13.76 4.75
CA VAL A 31 2.97 14.70 4.50
C VAL A 31 4.26 13.94 4.17
N MET A 32 4.52 12.82 4.86
CA MET A 32 5.73 12.01 4.66
C MET A 32 5.70 11.27 3.33
N SER A 33 4.55 10.73 2.91
CA SER A 33 4.38 10.13 1.59
C SER A 33 4.58 11.16 0.47
N ARG A 34 4.12 12.41 0.66
CA ARG A 34 4.39 13.49 -0.31
C ARG A 34 5.87 13.84 -0.35
N MET A 35 6.51 13.99 0.81
CA MET A 35 7.94 14.25 0.89
C MET A 35 8.76 13.16 0.21
N ALA A 36 8.41 11.88 0.43
CA ALA A 36 9.07 10.76 -0.22
C ALA A 36 9.01 10.88 -1.76
N VAL A 37 7.81 11.11 -2.31
CA VAL A 37 7.63 11.31 -3.76
C VAL A 37 8.46 12.51 -4.26
N THR A 38 8.44 13.63 -3.54
CA THR A 38 9.20 14.83 -3.92
C THR A 38 10.71 14.58 -3.88
N ILE A 39 11.24 13.93 -2.84
CA ILE A 39 12.67 13.64 -2.72
C ILE A 39 13.11 12.68 -3.82
N THR A 40 12.34 11.61 -4.08
CA THR A 40 12.63 10.66 -5.16
C THR A 40 12.64 11.38 -6.52
N ALA A 41 11.67 12.26 -6.78
CA ALA A 41 11.65 13.09 -7.99
C ALA A 41 12.88 13.98 -8.13
N LEU A 42 13.38 14.58 -7.04
CA LEU A 42 14.60 15.39 -7.06
C LEU A 42 15.85 14.57 -7.39
N THR A 43 15.86 13.27 -7.11
CA THR A 43 16.95 12.36 -7.50
C THR A 43 16.88 11.89 -8.95
N GLY A 44 15.88 12.36 -9.72
CA GLY A 44 15.64 11.91 -11.10
C GLY A 44 14.94 10.55 -11.19
N ASP A 45 14.45 10.03 -10.07
CA ASP A 45 13.69 8.78 -10.00
C ASP A 45 12.19 9.09 -9.79
N PHE A 46 11.31 8.13 -10.03
CA PHE A 46 9.86 8.32 -9.90
C PHE A 46 9.22 7.13 -9.19
N VAL A 47 8.53 7.43 -8.08
CA VAL A 47 7.71 6.45 -7.35
C VAL A 47 6.28 6.98 -7.28
N GLU A 48 5.37 6.30 -7.96
CA GLU A 48 3.94 6.52 -7.82
C GLU A 48 3.36 5.49 -6.86
N LEU A 49 2.86 5.96 -5.71
CA LEU A 49 2.13 5.10 -4.79
C LEU A 49 0.66 5.07 -5.19
N ASP A 50 0.20 3.90 -5.64
CA ASP A 50 -1.20 3.64 -5.91
C ASP A 50 -2.01 3.56 -4.60
N LYS A 51 -3.34 3.40 -4.73
CA LYS A 51 -4.23 3.39 -3.56
C LYS A 51 -3.93 2.22 -2.61
N ILE A 52 -3.59 1.04 -3.12
CA ILE A 52 -3.28 -0.16 -2.33
C ILE A 52 -1.94 0.01 -1.64
N GLU A 53 -0.91 0.50 -2.35
CA GLU A 53 0.41 0.75 -1.77
C GLU A 53 0.37 1.78 -0.65
N GLN A 54 -0.45 2.82 -0.80
CA GLN A 54 -0.68 3.80 0.27
C GLN A 54 -1.37 3.19 1.49
N LEU A 55 -2.32 2.27 1.29
CA LEU A 55 -2.94 1.55 2.39
C LEU A 55 -1.92 0.65 3.11
N LEU A 56 -1.11 -0.10 2.37
CA LEU A 56 -0.06 -0.96 2.93
C LEU A 56 0.94 -0.17 3.78
N VAL A 57 1.44 0.97 3.26
CA VAL A 57 2.36 1.84 4.01
C VAL A 57 1.73 2.30 5.33
N LYS A 58 0.47 2.71 5.30
CA LYS A 58 -0.21 3.21 6.51
C LYS A 58 -0.57 2.13 7.52
N LEU A 59 -1.02 0.98 7.03
CA LEU A 59 -1.29 -0.20 7.86
C LEU A 59 0.00 -0.65 8.57
N LYS A 60 1.13 -0.65 7.86
CA LYS A 60 2.45 -0.91 8.45
C LYS A 60 2.86 0.16 9.47
N LYS A 61 2.69 1.46 9.17
CA LYS A 61 2.99 2.56 10.11
C LYS A 61 2.18 2.48 11.40
N LYS A 62 0.95 1.97 11.34
CA LYS A 62 0.10 1.73 12.52
C LYS A 62 0.41 0.41 13.25
N GLY A 63 1.34 -0.40 12.74
CA GLY A 63 1.68 -1.70 13.31
C GLY A 63 0.64 -2.80 13.05
N ILE A 64 -0.30 -2.58 12.12
CA ILE A 64 -1.35 -3.55 11.78
C ILE A 64 -0.79 -4.63 10.84
N LEU A 65 0.06 -4.24 9.88
CA LEU A 65 0.79 -5.18 9.04
C LEU A 65 2.17 -5.46 9.62
N SER A 66 2.46 -6.74 9.83
CA SER A 66 3.79 -7.25 10.14
C SER A 66 4.62 -7.41 8.85
N LYS A 67 5.97 -7.42 8.97
CA LYS A 67 6.86 -7.63 7.81
C LYS A 67 6.59 -8.94 7.05
N THR A 68 6.07 -9.95 7.75
CA THR A 68 5.72 -11.27 7.24
C THR A 68 4.48 -11.27 6.34
N GLU A 69 3.63 -10.24 6.40
CA GLU A 69 2.41 -10.13 5.58
C GLU A 69 2.62 -9.30 4.30
N ILE A 70 3.78 -8.65 4.17
CA ILE A 70 4.14 -7.77 3.04
C ILE A 70 5.08 -8.46 2.03
N LEU A 71 5.67 -9.61 2.41
CA LEU A 71 6.64 -10.36 1.61
C LEU A 71 6.01 -11.51 0.83
#